data_AF-A0A967CNQ5-F1
#
_entry.id   AF-A0A967CNQ5-F1
#
_cell.length_a   1.000
_cell.length_b   1.000
_cell.length_c   1.000
_cell.angle_alpha   90.00
_cell.angle_beta   90.00
_cell.angle_gamma   90.00
#
_symmetry.space_group_name_H-M   'P 1'
#
loop_
_entity.id
_entity.type
_entity.pdbx_description
1 polymer ?
#
loop_
_entity_poly.entity_id
_entity_poly.type
_entity_poly.pdbx_seq_one_letter_code
_entity_poly.pdbx_strand_id
1 'polypeptide(L)'
;MFRSLKTDLGLRPVFHQIDRRVEGHLFISVLAYHFVHTLRLQLKAQGIHDSWNTLRQTLSIQRRVTVTMQRRDGRAVHVRKATRPKPRHQTLGAILKLDPNPGQTHRLLV
;
A
#
# COMPACT_ATOMS: atom_id res chain seq x y z
N MET A 1 -6.44 22.80 -3.53
CA MET A 1 -5.89 21.65 -2.77
C MET A 1 -6.45 20.29 -3.23
N PHE A 2 -7.76 20.13 -3.46
CA PHE A 2 -8.39 18.88 -3.92
C PHE A 2 -7.88 18.37 -5.29
N ARG A 3 -7.48 19.29 -6.19
CA ARG A 3 -6.95 18.95 -7.52
C ARG A 3 -5.60 18.22 -7.47
N SER A 4 -4.70 18.64 -6.57
CA SER A 4 -3.38 18.02 -6.39
C SER A 4 -3.48 16.62 -5.80
N LEU A 5 -4.45 16.39 -4.91
CA LEU A 5 -4.75 15.08 -4.35
C LEU A 5 -5.28 14.10 -5.39
N LYS A 6 -6.07 14.56 -6.38
CA LYS A 6 -6.49 13.70 -7.50
C LYS A 6 -5.29 13.20 -8.31
N THR A 7 -4.30 14.07 -8.55
CA THR A 7 -3.07 13.69 -9.24
C THR A 7 -2.21 12.73 -8.41
N ASP A 8 -2.01 13.04 -7.13
CA ASP A 8 -1.17 12.25 -6.21
C ASP A 8 -1.79 10.90 -5.81
N LEU A 9 -3.13 10.81 -5.74
CA LEU A 9 -3.87 9.57 -5.51
C LEU A 9 -4.15 8.79 -6.80
N GLY A 10 -3.79 9.32 -7.98
CA GLY A 10 -4.07 8.68 -9.27
C GLY A 10 -5.55 8.61 -9.65
N LEU A 11 -6.38 9.47 -9.05
CA LEU A 11 -7.79 9.63 -9.40
C LEU A 11 -7.87 10.42 -10.71
N ARG A 12 -7.86 9.69 -11.84
CA ARG A 12 -8.10 10.28 -13.17
C ARG A 12 -9.35 11.17 -13.15
N PRO A 13 -9.42 12.24 -13.97
CA PRO A 13 -10.64 13.01 -14.11
C PRO A 13 -11.78 12.09 -14.56
N VAL A 14 -12.77 11.88 -13.67
CA VAL A 14 -13.98 11.14 -13.99
C VAL A 14 -14.94 12.13 -14.65
N PHE A 15 -14.91 12.23 -15.97
CA PHE A 15 -15.94 12.95 -16.73
C PHE A 15 -17.21 12.09 -16.79
N HIS A 16 -18.03 12.03 -15.73
CA HIS A 16 -19.28 11.27 -15.77
C HIS A 16 -20.43 11.99 -15.06
N GLN A 17 -21.50 12.19 -15.83
CA GLN A 17 -22.68 13.03 -15.63
C GLN A 17 -23.83 12.34 -14.88
N ILE A 18 -23.53 11.43 -13.94
CA ILE A 18 -24.57 10.67 -13.20
C ILE A 18 -24.34 10.82 -11.70
N ASP A 19 -25.29 11.46 -11.00
CA ASP A 19 -25.18 11.95 -9.61
C ASP A 19 -24.65 10.90 -8.63
N ARG A 20 -25.19 9.67 -8.68
CA ARG A 20 -24.78 8.57 -7.78
C ARG A 20 -23.28 8.21 -7.88
N ARG A 21 -22.66 8.35 -9.06
CA ARG A 21 -21.23 8.06 -9.24
C ARG A 21 -20.36 9.21 -8.73
N VAL A 22 -20.88 10.44 -8.77
CA VAL A 22 -20.20 11.63 -8.21
C VAL A 22 -20.12 11.54 -6.69
N GLU A 23 -21.21 11.15 -6.03
CA GLU A 23 -21.25 10.95 -4.57
C GLU A 23 -20.26 9.88 -4.10
N GLY A 24 -20.26 8.70 -4.74
CA GLY A 24 -19.31 7.64 -4.42
C GLY A 24 -17.85 8.06 -4.62
N HIS A 25 -17.57 8.80 -5.70
CA HIS A 25 -16.23 9.33 -5.94
C HIS A 25 -15.81 10.36 -4.90
N LEU A 26 -16.71 11.27 -4.51
CA LEU A 26 -16.46 12.26 -3.47
C LEU A 26 -16.15 11.58 -2.14
N PHE A 27 -16.95 10.60 -1.75
CA PHE A 27 -16.77 9.84 -0.52
C PHE A 27 -15.40 9.16 -0.47
N ILE A 28 -15.05 8.38 -1.51
CA ILE A 28 -13.74 7.70 -1.59
C ILE A 28 -12.59 8.71 -1.61
N SER A 29 -12.76 9.85 -2.28
CA SER A 29 -11.73 10.89 -2.35
C SER A 29 -11.46 11.55 -0.99
N VAL A 30 -12.51 11.83 -0.22
CA VAL A 30 -12.41 12.39 1.13
C VAL A 30 -11.75 11.38 2.08
N LEU A 31 -12.17 10.11 2.03
CA LEU A 31 -11.53 9.04 2.80
C LEU A 31 -10.04 8.89 2.47
N ALA A 32 -9.70 8.87 1.18
CA ALA A 32 -8.32 8.79 0.73
C ALA A 32 -7.49 10.00 1.20
N TYR A 33 -8.07 11.21 1.18
CA TYR A 33 -7.42 12.40 1.72
C TYR A 33 -7.13 12.25 3.22
N HIS A 34 -8.13 11.90 4.03
CA HIS A 34 -7.94 11.71 5.47
C HIS A 34 -6.89 10.65 5.77
N PHE A 35 -6.90 9.55 5.01
CA PHE A 35 -5.89 8.50 5.14
C PHE A 35 -4.48 9.02 4.88
N VAL A 36 -4.23 9.65 3.71
CA VAL A 36 -2.92 10.20 3.36
C VAL A 36 -2.48 11.29 4.34
N HIS A 37 -3.40 12.16 4.73
CA HIS A 37 -3.12 13.26 5.67
C HIS A 37 -2.72 12.72 7.05
N THR A 38 -3.44 11.72 7.56
CA THR A 38 -3.15 11.09 8.85
C THR A 38 -1.77 10.43 8.85
N LEU A 39 -1.44 9.67 7.81
CA LEU A 39 -0.11 9.05 7.67
C LEU A 39 1.00 10.10 7.66
N ARG A 40 0.84 11.17 6.87
CA ARG A 40 1.83 12.24 6.79
C ARG A 40 1.95 13.03 8.09
N LEU A 41 0.86 13.20 8.85
CA LEU A 41 0.89 13.86 10.15
C LEU A 41 1.71 13.04 11.16
N GLN A 42 1.48 11.73 11.23
CA GLN A 42 2.24 10.83 12.11
C GLN A 42 3.74 10.80 11.76
N LEU A 43 4.06 10.74 10.46
CA LEU A 43 5.44 10.77 9.98
C LEU A 43 6.12 12.13 10.25
N LYS A 44 5.40 13.23 10.05
CA LYS A 44 5.90 14.59 10.31
C LYS A 44 6.21 14.79 11.79
N ALA A 45 5.41 14.22 12.70
CA ALA A 45 5.68 14.25 14.14
C ALA A 45 7.00 13.55 14.52
N GLN A 46 7.51 12.66 13.65
CA GLN A 46 8.80 12.00 13.80
C GLN A 46 9.90 12.61 12.88
N GLY A 47 9.68 13.82 12.37
CA GLY A 47 10.65 14.54 11.53
C GLY A 47 10.73 14.08 10.07
N ILE A 48 9.82 13.21 9.60
CA ILE A 48 9.77 12.76 8.21
C ILE A 48 8.82 13.64 7.40
N HIS A 49 9.38 14.43 6.48
CA HIS A 49 8.65 15.40 5.66
C HIS A 49 8.41 14.96 4.21
N ASP A 50 8.52 13.66 3.94
CA ASP A 50 8.39 13.10 2.61
C ASP A 50 7.07 13.48 1.90
N SER A 51 7.16 13.66 0.58
CA SER A 51 5.97 13.79 -0.27
C SER A 51 5.19 12.48 -0.31
N TRP A 52 3.90 12.55 -0.63
CA TRP A 52 3.09 11.33 -0.80
C TRP A 52 3.66 10.40 -1.87
N ASN A 53 4.17 10.95 -2.98
CA ASN A 53 4.78 10.17 -4.05
C ASN A 53 6.02 9.41 -3.57
N THR A 54 6.88 10.06 -2.78
CA THR A 54 8.07 9.44 -2.17
C THR A 54 7.69 8.30 -1.22
N LEU A 55 6.68 8.51 -0.37
CA LEU A 55 6.18 7.50 0.55
C LEU A 55 5.61 6.31 -0.21
N ARG A 56 4.75 6.56 -1.21
CA ARG A 56 4.16 5.53 -2.07
C ARG A 56 5.24 4.71 -2.79
N GLN A 57 6.25 5.36 -3.37
CA GLN A 57 7.37 4.69 -4.01
C GLN A 57 8.12 3.80 -3.02
N THR A 58 8.45 4.32 -1.84
CA THR A 58 9.18 3.57 -0.80
C THR A 58 8.40 2.35 -0.33
N LEU A 59 7.11 2.50 -0.05
CA LEU A 59 6.24 1.42 0.40
C LEU A 59 5.99 0.39 -0.71
N SER A 60 5.92 0.80 -1.98
CA SER A 60 5.70 -0.08 -3.14
C SER A 60 6.83 -1.09 -3.41
N ILE A 61 8.00 -0.91 -2.77
CA ILE A 61 9.15 -1.81 -2.92
C ILE A 61 8.86 -3.18 -2.30
N GLN A 62 8.08 -3.24 -1.22
CA GLN A 62 7.70 -4.52 -0.62
C GLN A 62 6.60 -5.16 -1.47
N ARG A 63 6.77 -6.45 -1.80
CA ARG A 63 5.85 -7.20 -2.65
C ARG A 63 5.46 -8.50 -1.95
N ARG A 64 4.28 -9.01 -2.29
CA ARG A 64 3.86 -10.35 -1.85
C ARG A 64 4.07 -11.33 -3.00
N VAL A 65 4.87 -12.35 -2.74
CA VAL A 65 5.33 -13.34 -3.74
C VAL A 65 4.81 -14.72 -3.38
N THR A 66 4.46 -15.50 -4.41
CA THR A 66 4.14 -16.92 -4.30
C THR A 66 5.26 -17.71 -4.98
N VAL A 67 5.93 -18.57 -4.22
CA VAL A 67 6.97 -19.48 -4.71
C VAL A 67 6.38 -20.87 -4.82
N THR A 68 6.49 -21.48 -5.99
CA THR A 68 6.10 -22.87 -6.24
C THR A 68 7.35 -23.73 -6.35
N MET A 69 7.40 -24.84 -5.63
CA MET A 69 8.52 -25.78 -5.66
C MET A 69 8.02 -27.21 -5.86
N GLN A 70 8.62 -27.93 -6.80
CA GLN A 70 8.33 -29.34 -7.01
C GLN A 70 9.17 -30.19 -6.07
N ARG A 71 8.53 -31.16 -5.40
CA ARG A 71 9.18 -32.12 -4.54
C ARG A 71 9.58 -33.36 -5.34
N ARG A 72 10.52 -34.14 -4.79
CA ARG A 72 10.94 -35.43 -5.37
C ARG A 72 9.82 -36.47 -5.45
N ASP A 73 8.76 -36.31 -4.66
CA ASP A 73 7.59 -37.20 -4.62
C ASP A 73 6.46 -36.77 -5.58
N GLY A 74 6.73 -35.83 -6.50
CA GLY A 74 5.77 -35.34 -7.49
C GLY A 74 4.77 -34.29 -6.98
N ARG A 75 4.77 -33.98 -5.68
CA ARG A 75 3.90 -32.95 -5.08
C ARG A 75 4.49 -31.55 -5.24
N ALA A 76 3.62 -30.54 -5.31
CA ALA A 76 3.98 -29.13 -5.33
C ALA A 76 3.84 -28.49 -3.93
N VAL A 77 4.77 -27.60 -3.59
CA VAL A 77 4.66 -26.71 -2.42
C VAL A 77 4.50 -25.29 -2.91
N HIS A 78 3.40 -24.64 -2.53
CA HIS A 78 3.21 -23.21 -2.73
C HIS A 78 3.46 -22.46 -1.43
N VAL A 79 4.40 -21.52 -1.44
CA VAL A 79 4.72 -20.65 -0.31
C VAL A 79 4.43 -19.21 -0.70
N ARG A 80 3.43 -18.59 -0.07
CA ARG A 80 3.10 -17.18 -0.27
C ARG A 80 3.58 -16.35 0.91
N LYS A 81 4.49 -15.40 0.66
CA LYS A 81 5.07 -14.53 1.70
C LYS A 81 5.39 -13.13 1.18
N ALA A 82 5.53 -12.17 2.08
CA ALA A 82 6.06 -10.84 1.75
C ALA A 82 7.58 -10.89 1.51
N THR A 83 8.08 -10.03 0.63
CA THR A 83 9.52 -9.76 0.50
C THR A 83 10.02 -8.97 1.70
N ARG A 84 11.32 -9.06 1.99
CA ARG A 84 11.91 -8.33 3.11
C ARG A 84 11.85 -6.82 2.84
N PRO A 85 11.38 -5.99 3.79
CA PRO A 85 11.37 -4.55 3.62
C PRO A 85 12.81 -4.00 3.62
N LYS A 86 13.09 -3.01 2.77
CA LYS A 86 14.36 -2.26 2.79
C LYS A 86 14.45 -1.38 4.05
N PRO A 87 15.64 -0.91 4.47
CA PRO A 87 15.80 -0.12 5.70
C PRO A 87 14.84 1.06 5.82
N ARG A 88 14.70 1.88 4.76
CA ARG A 88 13.76 3.01 4.75
C ARG A 88 12.30 2.58 4.94
N HIS A 89 11.88 1.47 4.34
CA HIS A 89 10.54 0.92 4.54
C HIS A 89 10.36 0.50 6.00
N GLN A 90 11.36 -0.16 6.60
CA GLN A 90 11.30 -0.57 8.02
C GLN A 90 11.13 0.63 8.96
N THR A 91 11.85 1.73 8.73
CA THR A 91 11.69 2.96 9.50
C THR A 91 10.27 3.51 9.40
N LEU A 92 9.73 3.63 8.19
CA LEU A 92 8.35 4.09 7.98
C LEU A 92 7.34 3.13 8.65
N GLY A 93 7.54 1.82 8.49
CA GLY A 93 6.68 0.80 9.09
C GLY A 93 6.68 0.84 10.61
N ALA A 94 7.84 1.03 11.25
CA ALA A 94 7.95 1.14 12.70
C ALA A 94 7.17 2.35 13.24
N ILE A 95 7.31 3.52 12.60
CA ILE A 95 6.57 4.74 12.99
C ILE A 95 5.06 4.54 12.83
N LEU A 96 4.66 3.92 11.72
CA LEU A 96 3.26 3.65 11.39
C LEU A 96 2.69 2.39 12.07
N LYS A 97 3.47 1.73 12.94
CA LYS A 97 3.10 0.49 13.66
C LYS A 97 2.63 -0.64 12.73
N LEU A 98 3.31 -0.80 11.59
CA LEU A 98 3.04 -1.85 10.60
C LEU A 98 3.92 -3.09 10.85
N ASP A 99 3.34 -4.27 10.62
CA ASP A 99 4.09 -5.52 10.61
C ASP A 99 5.13 -5.50 9.45
N PRO A 100 6.41 -5.80 9.71
CA PRO A 100 7.43 -5.84 8.67
C PRO A 100 7.19 -6.89 7.58
N ASN A 101 6.37 -7.92 7.82
CA ASN A 101 6.02 -8.97 6.87
C ASN A 101 4.49 -9.17 6.79
N PRO A 102 3.76 -8.24 6.15
CA PRO A 102 2.32 -8.20 6.22
C PRO A 102 1.65 -9.45 5.63
N GLY A 103 0.73 -10.00 6.42
CA GLY A 103 -0.21 -11.04 6.06
C GLY A 103 0.37 -12.47 6.01
N GLN A 104 1.39 -12.74 6.83
CA GLN A 104 1.86 -14.08 7.20
C GLN A 104 2.39 -14.94 6.03
N THR A 105 3.06 -16.05 6.38
CA THR A 105 3.52 -17.03 5.39
C THR A 105 2.50 -18.14 5.27
N HIS A 106 1.90 -18.29 4.10
CA HIS A 106 0.97 -19.38 3.81
C HIS A 106 1.71 -20.47 3.04
N ARG A 107 1.57 -21.72 3.48
CA ARG A 107 2.14 -22.90 2.82
C ARG A 107 1.01 -23.85 2.46
N LEU A 108 0.95 -24.24 1.20
CA LEU A 108 -0.01 -25.22 0.68
C LEU A 108 0.78 -26.35 0.02
N LEU A 109 0.43 -27.58 0.37
CA LEU A 109 0.92 -28.80 -0.30
C LEU A 109 -0.17 -29.23 -1.27
N VAL A 110 0.20 -29.40 -2.54
CA VAL A 110 -0.66 -29.84 -3.64
C VAL A 110 -0.11 -31.12 -4.23
#